data_AF-A0A5C3E7W1-F1
#
_entry.id   AF-A0A5C3E7W1-F1
#
_cell.length_a   1.000
_cell.length_b   1.000
_cell.length_c   1.000
_cell.angle_alpha   90.00
_cell.angle_beta   90.00
_cell.angle_gamma   90.00
#
_symmetry.space_group_name_H-M   'P 1'
#
loop_
_entity.id
_entity.type
_entity.pdbx_description
1 polymer ?
#
loop_
_entity_poly.entity_id
_entity_poly.type
_entity_poly.pdbx_seq_one_letter_code
_entity_poly.pdbx_strand_id
1 'polypeptide(L)'
;MVHLRPMCLGAVLHLVGQVVAPLTPASVPATDSIPDSIKEGGQVMLYMWRSAQEGSFRPALPEYYGTVALEWREFLEEKGEGIIRDFYQKEFPDGRWKNKQNGMSRFLSLAQGTVRGTYKYDPQKFRTKMNMASLLVRKFADEQLANKNRARQEMLARQEMLARQEMQARQEMQARQEMQARQEMQARQEMQARQEMQARQELQARQEMRAREETQAREKMQATLAAQASQRERLVKEAKKEEEAAKRKELARQAELERKEWGEWLSLGFDAGPSNA
;
A
#
# COMPACT_ATOMS: atom_id res chain seq x y z
N MET A 1 -57.60 48.70 42.10
CA MET A 1 -56.65 48.92 40.99
C MET A 1 -56.00 47.60 40.65
N VAL A 2 -56.15 47.20 39.40
CA VAL A 2 -55.60 45.99 38.79
C VAL A 2 -54.09 46.15 38.64
N HIS A 3 -53.31 45.13 38.99
CA HIS A 3 -52.21 44.70 38.13
C HIS A 3 -51.91 43.22 38.34
N LEU A 4 -52.13 42.45 37.27
CA LEU A 4 -51.77 41.05 37.12
C LEU A 4 -50.33 40.94 36.58
N ARG A 5 -49.58 40.00 37.21
CA ARG A 5 -48.67 38.96 36.63
C ARG A 5 -47.30 39.39 36.04
N PRO A 6 -46.35 38.44 35.79
CA PRO A 6 -46.22 37.03 36.26
C PRO A 6 -44.78 36.57 36.64
N MET A 7 -44.72 35.37 37.24
CA MET A 7 -43.70 34.29 37.13
C MET A 7 -42.19 34.59 37.16
N CYS A 8 -41.48 33.91 38.07
CA CYS A 8 -40.36 33.04 37.67
C CYS A 8 -40.16 31.87 38.65
N LEU A 9 -40.05 30.69 38.06
CA LEU A 9 -39.72 29.38 38.63
C LEU A 9 -38.34 29.34 39.33
N GLY A 10 -38.23 28.44 40.32
CA GLY A 10 -36.95 27.89 40.81
C GLY A 10 -36.89 27.89 42.34
N ALA A 11 -36.49 26.86 43.06
CA ALA A 11 -36.09 25.50 42.74
C ALA A 11 -36.17 24.74 44.08
N VAL A 12 -36.47 23.45 43.99
CA VAL A 12 -36.54 22.50 45.10
C VAL A 12 -35.16 22.32 45.74
N LEU A 13 -35.09 22.35 47.07
CA LEU A 13 -33.99 21.73 47.82
C LEU A 13 -34.61 21.00 49.02
N HIS A 14 -34.86 19.71 48.81
CA HIS A 14 -35.13 18.76 49.89
C HIS A 14 -33.84 18.49 50.65
N LEU A 15 -33.96 18.59 51.96
CA LEU A 15 -33.00 18.19 52.98
C LEU A 15 -32.73 16.68 52.86
N VAL A 16 -31.49 16.27 52.55
CA VAL A 16 -31.02 14.90 52.81
C VAL A 16 -29.80 15.01 53.70
N GLY A 17 -29.95 14.57 54.95
CA GLY A 17 -28.86 14.47 55.90
C GLY A 17 -27.84 13.44 55.45
N GLN A 18 -26.63 13.91 55.15
CA GLN A 18 -25.45 13.05 55.14
C GLN A 18 -24.89 12.96 56.56
N VAL A 19 -25.00 11.77 57.12
CA VAL A 19 -24.16 11.34 58.25
C VAL A 19 -22.72 11.32 57.73
N VAL A 20 -21.95 12.34 58.10
CA VAL A 20 -20.50 12.35 57.88
C VAL A 20 -19.90 11.36 58.88
N ALA A 21 -19.62 10.15 58.41
CA ALA A 21 -18.76 9.22 59.13
C ALA A 21 -17.35 9.86 59.20
N PRO A 22 -16.71 9.95 60.38
CA PRO A 22 -15.33 10.37 60.45
C PRO A 22 -14.49 9.32 59.71
N LEU A 23 -13.75 9.76 58.70
CA LEU A 23 -12.68 8.97 58.09
C LEU A 23 -11.70 8.62 59.20
N THR A 24 -11.78 7.39 59.69
CA THR A 24 -10.71 6.77 60.45
C THR A 24 -9.44 6.88 59.61
N PRO A 25 -8.32 7.40 60.14
CA PRO A 25 -7.06 7.25 59.44
C PRO A 25 -6.85 5.74 59.28
N ALA A 26 -6.74 5.30 58.04
CA ALA A 26 -6.45 3.91 57.71
C ALA A 26 -5.15 3.54 58.43
N SER A 27 -5.30 2.85 59.57
CA SER A 27 -4.20 2.10 60.17
C SER A 27 -3.74 1.14 59.10
N VAL A 28 -2.56 1.39 58.53
CA VAL A 28 -1.93 0.50 57.57
C VAL A 28 -1.88 -0.88 58.25
N PRO A 29 -2.59 -1.90 57.74
CA PRO A 29 -2.49 -3.21 58.34
C PRO A 29 -1.03 -3.64 58.17
N ALA A 30 -0.39 -4.02 59.29
CA ALA A 30 0.85 -4.75 59.23
C ALA A 30 0.56 -6.06 58.50
N THR A 31 0.74 -6.07 57.18
CA THR A 31 0.60 -7.29 56.40
C THR A 31 1.83 -8.14 56.70
N ASP A 32 1.62 -9.22 57.45
CA ASP A 32 2.60 -10.30 57.69
C ASP A 32 3.04 -11.00 56.39
N SER A 33 2.52 -10.61 55.22
CA SER A 33 2.91 -11.11 53.92
C SER A 33 3.99 -10.24 53.26
N ILE A 34 5.02 -10.90 52.73
CA ILE A 34 6.08 -10.26 51.94
C ILE A 34 5.43 -9.59 50.70
N PRO A 35 5.69 -8.29 50.42
CA PRO A 35 5.15 -7.62 49.23
C PRO A 35 5.60 -8.28 47.92
N ASP A 36 4.76 -8.23 46.88
CA ASP A 36 5.06 -8.92 45.61
C ASP A 36 6.29 -8.33 44.90
N SER A 37 6.49 -7.01 44.97
CA SER A 37 7.71 -6.36 44.48
C SER A 37 8.98 -6.88 45.15
N ILE A 38 8.90 -7.25 46.43
CA ILE A 38 10.01 -7.87 47.16
C ILE A 38 10.26 -9.31 46.69
N LYS A 39 9.18 -10.09 46.46
CA LYS A 39 9.29 -11.46 45.94
C LYS A 39 9.89 -11.47 44.53
N GLU A 40 9.41 -10.58 43.67
CA GLU A 40 9.89 -10.44 42.28
C GLU A 40 11.28 -9.83 42.18
N GLY A 41 11.68 -9.02 43.17
CA GLY A 41 13.00 -8.40 43.26
C GLY A 41 14.15 -9.34 43.63
N GLY A 42 13.87 -10.64 43.81
CA GLY A 42 14.88 -11.67 44.01
C GLY A 42 15.54 -11.65 45.39
N GLN A 43 16.68 -12.35 45.49
CA GLN A 43 17.32 -12.62 46.79
C GLN A 43 17.81 -11.37 47.51
N VAL A 44 18.24 -10.33 46.77
CA VAL A 44 18.73 -9.08 47.36
C VAL A 44 17.60 -8.32 48.06
N MET A 45 16.45 -8.16 47.40
CA MET A 45 15.29 -7.51 48.00
C MET A 45 14.74 -8.29 49.20
N LEU A 46 14.67 -9.63 49.08
CA LEU A 46 14.29 -10.49 50.19
C LEU A 46 15.23 -10.36 51.39
N TYR A 47 16.54 -10.31 51.15
CA TYR A 47 17.54 -10.10 52.19
C TYR A 47 17.39 -8.74 52.87
N MET A 48 17.21 -7.66 52.09
CA MET A 48 17.03 -6.31 52.62
C MET A 48 15.74 -6.20 53.43
N TRP A 49 14.65 -6.77 52.92
CA TRP A 49 13.35 -6.79 53.59
C TRP A 49 13.43 -7.53 54.91
N ARG A 50 13.98 -8.74 54.91
CA ARG A 50 14.16 -9.55 56.13
C ARG A 50 15.07 -8.84 57.13
N SER A 51 16.18 -8.27 56.66
CA SER A 51 17.09 -7.51 57.52
C SER A 51 16.39 -6.35 58.21
N ALA A 52 15.52 -5.62 57.49
CA ALA A 52 14.71 -4.56 58.08
C ALA A 52 13.74 -5.10 59.14
N GLN A 53 13.02 -6.19 58.84
CA GLN A 53 12.13 -6.86 59.81
C GLN A 53 12.89 -7.34 61.06
N GLU A 54 14.13 -7.78 60.90
CA GLU A 54 15.03 -8.27 61.97
C GLU A 54 15.78 -7.14 62.70
N GLY A 55 15.45 -5.86 62.45
CA GLY A 55 16.02 -4.75 63.22
C GLY A 55 17.30 -4.15 62.63
N SER A 56 17.54 -4.32 61.32
CA SER A 56 18.80 -3.96 60.68
C SER A 56 18.58 -3.27 59.33
N PHE A 57 18.82 -1.96 59.28
CA PHE A 57 18.80 -1.20 58.03
C PHE A 57 20.23 -0.92 57.51
N ARG A 58 20.49 -1.22 56.23
CA ARG A 58 21.79 -1.02 55.58
C ARG A 58 21.66 -0.04 54.42
N PRO A 59 22.16 1.20 54.52
CA PRO A 59 22.13 2.16 53.41
C PRO A 59 23.12 1.84 52.29
N ALA A 60 24.14 1.02 52.59
CA ALA A 60 25.11 0.54 51.61
C ALA A 60 25.13 -0.99 51.61
N LEU A 61 24.92 -1.58 50.44
CA LEU A 61 25.04 -3.01 50.21
C LEU A 61 26.48 -3.38 49.82
N PRO A 62 26.93 -4.60 50.14
CA PRO A 62 28.19 -5.14 49.63
C PRO A 62 28.28 -5.10 48.09
N GLU A 63 29.50 -4.87 47.58
CA GLU A 63 29.76 -4.71 46.13
C GLU A 63 29.42 -5.96 45.31
N TYR A 64 29.47 -7.15 45.90
CA TYR A 64 29.12 -8.40 45.21
C TYR A 64 27.62 -8.47 44.81
N TYR A 65 26.77 -7.56 45.30
CA TYR A 65 25.40 -7.41 44.82
C TYR A 65 25.30 -6.59 43.51
N GLY A 66 26.43 -6.15 42.95
CA GLY A 66 26.52 -5.55 41.62
C GLY A 66 25.72 -4.27 41.48
N THR A 67 25.00 -4.13 40.35
CA THR A 67 24.26 -2.92 39.99
C THR A 67 23.20 -2.55 41.01
N VAL A 68 22.54 -3.53 41.62
CA VAL A 68 21.50 -3.29 42.64
C VAL A 68 22.06 -2.56 43.87
N ALA A 69 23.34 -2.78 44.22
CA ALA A 69 23.98 -2.06 45.31
C ALA A 69 24.20 -0.57 45.01
N LEU A 70 24.48 -0.24 43.74
CA LEU A 70 24.61 1.13 43.27
C LEU A 70 23.23 1.80 43.19
N GLU A 71 22.28 1.15 42.53
CA GLU A 71 20.90 1.63 42.37
C GLU A 71 20.23 1.89 43.72
N TRP A 72 20.48 1.04 44.73
CA TRP A 72 19.96 1.25 46.08
C TRP A 72 20.52 2.53 46.73
N ARG A 73 21.81 2.80 46.54
CA ARG A 73 22.47 3.99 47.09
C ARG A 73 21.93 5.24 46.42
N GLU A 74 21.87 5.25 45.09
CA GLU A 74 21.32 6.35 44.30
C GLU A 74 19.86 6.60 44.68
N PHE A 75 19.04 5.55 44.81
CA PHE A 75 17.66 5.65 45.28
C PHE A 75 17.56 6.34 46.66
N LEU A 76 18.43 5.98 47.61
CA LEU A 76 18.43 6.60 48.93
C LEU A 76 18.88 8.07 48.89
N GLU A 77 19.91 8.38 48.11
CA GLU A 77 20.45 9.74 47.97
C GLU A 77 19.44 10.67 47.26
N GLU A 78 18.74 10.19 46.24
CA GLU A 78 17.79 10.99 45.46
C GLU A 78 16.39 11.07 46.10
N LYS A 79 15.88 9.95 46.62
CA LYS A 79 14.46 9.83 47.03
C LYS A 79 14.27 9.53 48.51
N GLY A 80 15.31 9.05 49.18
CA GLY A 80 15.24 8.62 50.58
C GLY A 80 14.78 9.74 51.51
N GLU A 81 15.32 10.95 51.38
CA GLU A 81 14.93 12.08 52.23
C GLU A 81 13.43 12.39 52.15
N GLY A 82 12.88 12.49 50.94
CA GLY A 82 11.45 12.75 50.74
C GLY A 82 10.58 11.66 51.36
N ILE A 83 10.90 10.39 51.08
CA ILE A 83 10.16 9.24 51.62
C ILE A 83 10.18 9.23 53.16
N ILE A 84 11.35 9.51 53.76
CA ILE A 84 11.51 9.55 55.21
C ILE A 84 10.68 10.69 55.81
N ARG A 85 10.77 11.90 55.26
CA ARG A 85 10.02 13.05 55.77
C ARG A 85 8.52 12.83 55.71
N ASP A 86 8.02 12.34 54.58
CA ASP A 86 6.60 12.04 54.38
C ASP A 86 6.08 10.99 55.37
N PHE A 87 6.87 9.93 55.60
CA PHE A 87 6.50 8.89 56.55
C PHE A 87 6.37 9.45 57.98
N TYR A 88 7.39 10.14 58.48
CA TYR A 88 7.36 10.65 59.86
C TYR A 88 6.36 11.79 60.05
N GLN A 89 6.11 12.61 59.02
CA GLN A 89 5.08 13.65 59.08
C GLN A 89 3.67 13.04 59.20
N LYS A 90 3.40 11.92 58.51
CA LYS A 90 2.12 11.20 58.62
C LYS A 90 1.97 10.47 59.95
N GLU A 91 3.03 9.81 60.41
CA GLU A 91 3.01 9.05 61.67
C GLU A 91 2.98 9.95 62.92
N PHE A 92 3.61 11.13 62.86
CA PHE A 92 3.66 12.08 63.99
C PHE A 92 3.46 13.54 63.54
N PRO A 93 2.21 13.94 63.22
CA PRO A 93 1.90 15.29 62.75
C PRO A 93 2.37 16.42 63.70
N ASP A 94 2.24 16.20 65.02
CA ASP A 94 2.47 17.24 66.04
C ASP A 94 3.83 17.12 66.76
N GLY A 95 4.68 16.16 66.36
CA GLY A 95 5.66 15.58 67.28
C GLY A 95 7.13 15.63 66.85
N ARG A 96 7.74 16.82 66.71
CA ARG A 96 9.18 16.96 66.34
C ARG A 96 10.12 16.17 67.26
N TRP A 97 9.82 16.09 68.56
CA TRP A 97 10.58 15.30 69.53
C TRP A 97 10.38 13.78 69.36
N LYS A 98 9.14 13.34 69.07
CA LYS A 98 8.82 11.93 68.80
C LYS A 98 9.54 11.42 67.55
N ASN A 99 9.71 12.27 66.54
CA ASN A 99 10.49 11.95 65.33
C ASN A 99 11.96 11.64 65.66
N LYS A 100 12.57 12.42 66.55
CA LYS A 100 13.96 12.22 66.98
C LYS A 100 14.13 10.90 67.74
N GLN A 101 13.22 10.57 68.65
CA GLN A 101 13.25 9.29 69.38
C GLN A 101 13.02 8.08 68.48
N ASN A 102 12.17 8.23 67.46
CA ASN A 102 11.84 7.18 66.51
C ASN A 102 12.82 7.09 65.33
N GLY A 103 13.98 7.76 65.38
CA GLY A 103 15.10 7.49 64.48
C GLY A 103 15.10 8.29 63.17
N MET A 104 14.20 9.25 62.98
CA MET A 104 14.11 10.05 61.75
C MET A 104 15.46 10.67 61.35
N SER A 105 16.12 11.36 62.27
CA SER A 105 17.42 11.99 62.00
C SER A 105 18.48 10.97 61.58
N ARG A 106 18.45 9.76 62.15
CA ARG A 106 19.41 8.71 61.82
C ARG A 106 19.14 8.17 60.41
N PHE A 107 17.89 7.92 60.05
CA PHE A 107 17.53 7.52 58.68
C PHE A 107 17.90 8.59 57.65
N LEU A 108 17.64 9.86 57.93
CA LEU A 108 18.03 10.97 57.04
C LEU A 108 19.55 10.99 56.83
N SER A 109 20.34 10.94 57.90
CA SER A 109 21.80 10.95 57.79
C SER A 109 22.36 9.78 56.98
N LEU A 110 21.72 8.60 57.07
CA LEU A 110 22.11 7.40 56.32
C LEU A 110 21.72 7.52 54.84
N ALA A 111 20.52 8.05 54.55
CA ALA A 111 20.05 8.27 53.19
C ALA A 111 20.89 9.33 52.45
N GLN A 112 21.27 10.41 53.15
CA GLN A 112 22.13 11.47 52.62
C GLN A 112 23.62 11.08 52.56
N GLY A 113 23.99 9.87 52.97
CA GLY A 113 25.40 9.43 52.98
C GLY A 113 26.30 10.12 54.02
N THR A 114 25.78 11.06 54.81
CA THR A 114 26.53 11.78 55.88
C THR A 114 27.03 10.85 56.98
N VAL A 115 26.37 9.71 57.16
CA VAL A 115 26.74 8.66 58.10
C VAL A 115 26.73 7.33 57.37
N ARG A 116 27.74 6.49 57.65
CA ARG A 116 27.86 5.14 57.09
C ARG A 116 27.58 4.06 58.13
N GLY A 117 27.35 2.85 57.66
CA GLY A 117 27.19 1.65 58.47
C GLY A 117 25.74 1.20 58.67
N THR A 118 25.59 0.09 59.38
CA THR A 118 24.28 -0.52 59.63
C THR A 118 23.57 0.18 60.77
N TYR A 119 22.29 0.55 60.57
CA TYR A 119 21.44 1.03 61.66
C TYR A 119 20.72 -0.14 62.32
N LYS A 120 21.11 -0.43 63.57
CA LYS A 120 20.48 -1.45 64.41
C LYS A 120 19.40 -0.84 65.29
N TYR A 121 18.28 -1.54 65.42
CA TYR A 121 17.18 -1.21 66.31
C TYR A 121 16.47 -2.49 66.75
N ASP A 122 15.81 -2.43 67.91
CA ASP A 122 14.92 -3.50 68.37
C ASP A 122 13.56 -3.37 67.64
N PRO A 123 13.16 -4.33 66.79
CA PRO A 123 11.93 -4.24 66.01
C PRO A 123 10.67 -4.40 66.87
N GLN A 124 10.75 -5.07 68.03
CA GLN A 124 9.62 -5.22 68.94
C GLN A 124 9.35 -3.91 69.69
N LYS A 125 10.43 -3.25 70.15
CA LYS A 125 10.33 -1.97 70.87
C LYS A 125 10.11 -0.78 69.96
N PHE A 126 10.70 -0.77 68.78
CA PHE A 126 10.68 0.37 67.85
C PHE A 126 10.08 -0.01 66.50
N ARG A 127 8.81 -0.43 66.50
CA ARG A 127 8.06 -0.77 65.29
C ARG A 127 8.10 0.31 64.21
N THR A 128 8.10 1.58 64.57
CA THR A 128 8.22 2.70 63.61
C THR A 128 9.54 2.67 62.83
N LYS A 129 10.66 2.30 63.48
CA LYS A 129 11.96 2.19 62.80
C LYS A 129 11.96 1.02 61.81
N MET A 130 11.36 -0.10 62.21
CA MET A 130 11.14 -1.25 61.34
C MET A 130 10.30 -0.86 60.13
N ASN A 131 9.14 -0.24 60.35
CA ASN A 131 8.24 0.19 59.29
C ASN A 131 8.92 1.17 58.32
N MET A 132 9.71 2.12 58.81
CA MET A 132 10.47 3.05 57.96
C MET A 132 11.51 2.30 57.10
N ALA A 133 12.30 1.41 57.70
CA ALA A 133 13.30 0.64 56.97
C ALA A 133 12.64 -0.25 55.91
N SER A 134 11.57 -0.96 56.28
CA SER A 134 10.79 -1.81 55.37
C SER A 134 10.15 -0.99 54.26
N LEU A 135 9.66 0.22 54.55
CA LEU A 135 9.09 1.12 53.55
C LEU A 135 10.12 1.53 52.51
N LEU A 136 11.35 1.90 52.92
CA LEU A 136 12.41 2.26 51.98
C LEU A 136 12.75 1.09 51.04
N VAL A 137 12.91 -0.11 51.60
CA VAL A 137 13.19 -1.32 50.82
C VAL A 137 12.03 -1.63 49.85
N ARG A 138 10.78 -1.55 50.32
CA ARG A 138 9.59 -1.76 49.48
C ARG A 138 9.52 -0.75 48.35
N LYS A 139 9.72 0.55 48.63
CA LYS A 139 9.66 1.60 47.61
C LYS A 139 10.73 1.41 46.55
N PHE A 140 11.94 1.00 46.94
CA PHE A 140 12.99 0.65 46.00
C PHE A 140 12.60 -0.57 45.15
N ALA A 141 12.06 -1.63 45.76
CA ALA A 141 11.62 -2.82 45.02
C ALA A 141 10.46 -2.52 44.06
N ASP A 142 9.50 -1.68 44.47
CA ASP A 142 8.39 -1.22 43.63
C ASP A 142 8.93 -0.48 42.39
N GLU A 143 9.95 0.36 42.57
CA GLU A 143 10.60 1.10 41.48
C GLU A 143 11.35 0.17 40.53
N GLN A 144 12.12 -0.79 41.05
CA GLN A 144 12.81 -1.77 40.21
C GLN A 144 11.82 -2.59 39.37
N LEU A 145 10.71 -3.01 39.97
CA LEU A 145 9.66 -3.71 39.26
C LEU A 145 9.00 -2.83 38.20
N ALA A 146 8.73 -1.57 38.51
CA ALA A 146 8.19 -0.61 37.55
C ALA A 146 9.14 -0.38 36.35
N ASN A 147 10.44 -0.21 36.61
CA ASN A 147 11.46 -0.03 35.59
C ASN A 147 11.57 -1.27 34.68
N LYS A 148 11.56 -2.48 35.27
CA LYS A 148 11.53 -3.74 34.52
C LYS A 148 10.29 -3.85 33.63
N ASN A 149 9.12 -3.50 34.15
CA ASN A 149 7.87 -3.54 33.40
C ASN A 149 7.84 -2.51 32.26
N ARG A 150 8.37 -1.31 32.49
CA ARG A 150 8.53 -0.28 31.47
C ARG A 150 9.45 -0.76 30.35
N ALA A 151 10.62 -1.30 30.67
CA ALA A 151 11.55 -1.85 29.68
C ALA A 151 10.90 -2.97 28.83
N ARG A 152 10.08 -3.82 29.46
CA ARG A 152 9.31 -4.86 28.76
C ARG A 152 8.28 -4.25 27.81
N GLN A 153 7.53 -3.23 28.24
CA GLN A 153 6.55 -2.54 27.40
C GLN A 153 7.22 -1.84 26.21
N GLU A 154 8.37 -1.19 26.42
CA GLU A 154 9.13 -0.54 25.35
C GLU A 154 9.63 -1.57 24.32
N MET A 155 10.08 -2.75 24.75
CA MET A 155 10.44 -3.85 23.84
C MET A 155 9.23 -4.33 23.02
N LEU A 156 8.09 -4.56 23.66
CA LEU A 156 6.87 -5.00 22.98
C LEU A 156 6.41 -3.96 21.95
N ALA A 157 6.41 -2.67 22.31
CA ALA A 157 6.08 -1.59 21.39
C ALA A 157 7.00 -1.54 20.17
N ARG A 158 8.31 -1.80 20.35
CA ARG A 158 9.26 -1.92 19.24
C ARG A 158 8.95 -3.12 18.34
N GLN A 159 8.61 -4.27 18.90
CA GLN A 159 8.22 -5.45 18.12
C GLN A 159 6.94 -5.20 17.31
N GLU A 160 5.93 -4.56 17.91
CA GLU A 160 4.71 -4.18 17.19
C GLU A 160 4.98 -3.22 16.04
N MET A 161 5.86 -2.23 16.25
CA MET A 161 6.28 -1.31 15.18
C MET A 161 6.94 -2.06 14.01
N LEU A 162 7.89 -2.96 14.31
CA LEU A 162 8.57 -3.76 13.29
C LEU A 162 7.60 -4.66 12.52
N ALA A 163 6.66 -5.30 13.22
CA ALA A 163 5.64 -6.14 12.59
C ALA A 163 4.73 -5.33 11.65
N ARG A 164 4.37 -4.09 12.01
CA ARG A 164 3.60 -3.19 11.13
C ARG A 164 4.39 -2.79 9.89
N GLN A 165 5.69 -2.46 10.04
CA GLN A 165 6.55 -2.14 8.90
C GLN A 165 6.69 -3.33 7.96
N GLU A 166 6.85 -4.54 8.49
CA GLU A 166 6.93 -5.75 7.66
C GLU A 166 5.64 -5.99 6.87
N MET A 167 4.47 -5.80 7.52
CA MET A 167 3.18 -5.91 6.84
C MET A 167 3.02 -4.87 5.72
N GLN A 168 3.41 -3.62 5.96
CA GLN A 168 3.40 -2.57 4.94
C GLN A 168 4.32 -2.91 3.76
N ALA A 169 5.54 -3.39 4.03
CA ALA A 169 6.47 -3.80 2.97
C ALA A 169 5.91 -4.95 2.12
N ARG A 170 5.22 -5.92 2.73
CA ARG A 170 4.53 -7.01 2.01
C ARG A 170 3.39 -6.48 1.13
N GLN A 171 2.58 -5.54 1.64
CA GLN A 171 1.51 -4.91 0.87
C GLN A 171 2.05 -4.11 -0.32
N GLU A 172 3.14 -3.36 -0.13
CA GLU A 172 3.81 -2.64 -1.22
C GLU A 172 4.35 -3.59 -2.29
N MET A 173 4.94 -4.72 -1.89
CA MET A 173 5.42 -5.73 -2.83
C MET A 173 4.26 -6.34 -3.63
N GLN A 174 3.13 -6.66 -2.98
CA GLN A 174 1.94 -7.15 -3.67
C GLN A 174 1.39 -6.11 -4.65
N ALA A 175 1.30 -4.84 -4.26
CA ALA A 175 0.83 -3.78 -5.15
C ALA A 175 1.74 -3.60 -6.39
N ARG A 176 3.07 -3.73 -6.22
CA ARG A 176 4.02 -3.72 -7.34
C ARG A 176 3.82 -4.91 -8.28
N GLN A 177 3.62 -6.10 -7.74
CA GLN A 177 3.34 -7.31 -8.55
C GLN A 177 2.03 -7.17 -9.33
N GLU A 178 0.97 -6.65 -8.71
CA GLU A 178 -0.29 -6.38 -9.40
C GLU A 178 -0.14 -5.35 -10.54
N MET A 179 0.63 -4.28 -10.31
CA MET A 179 0.91 -3.28 -11.35
C MET A 179 1.66 -3.90 -12.53
N GLN A 180 2.68 -4.72 -12.26
CA GLN A 180 3.44 -5.41 -13.30
C GLN A 180 2.54 -6.36 -14.11
N ALA A 181 1.68 -7.13 -13.45
CA ALA A 181 0.73 -8.02 -14.12
C ALA A 181 -0.25 -7.25 -15.03
N ARG A 182 -0.72 -6.07 -14.62
CA ARG A 182 -1.56 -5.20 -15.46
C ARG A 182 -0.83 -4.69 -16.68
N GLN A 183 0.44 -4.27 -16.54
CA GLN A 183 1.27 -3.83 -17.65
C GLN A 183 1.51 -4.96 -18.66
N GLU A 184 1.80 -6.17 -18.18
CA GLU A 184 1.96 -7.34 -19.05
C GLU A 184 0.68 -7.67 -19.82
N MET A 185 -0.49 -7.55 -19.19
CA MET A 185 -1.77 -7.74 -19.86
C MET A 185 -2.01 -6.70 -20.96
N GLN A 186 -1.74 -5.42 -20.68
CA GLN A 186 -1.85 -4.35 -21.68
C GLN A 186 -0.90 -4.60 -22.87
N ALA A 187 0.36 -4.98 -22.62
CA ALA A 187 1.32 -5.28 -23.68
C ALA A 187 0.85 -6.44 -24.58
N ARG A 188 0.23 -7.49 -23.99
CA ARG A 188 -0.36 -8.60 -24.76
C ARG A 188 -1.53 -8.13 -25.63
N GLN A 189 -2.41 -7.28 -25.11
CA GLN A 189 -3.52 -6.72 -25.88
C GLN A 189 -3.02 -5.85 -27.04
N GLU A 190 -2.01 -5.01 -26.81
CA GLU A 190 -1.39 -4.20 -27.87
C GLU A 190 -0.77 -5.08 -28.97
N MET A 191 -0.10 -6.17 -28.59
CA MET A 191 0.47 -7.12 -29.55
C MET A 191 -0.62 -7.79 -30.39
N GLN A 192 -1.72 -8.22 -29.78
CA GLN A 192 -2.87 -8.78 -30.50
C GLN A 192 -3.48 -7.76 -31.47
N ALA A 193 -3.68 -6.51 -31.04
CA ALA A 193 -4.21 -5.45 -31.91
C ALA A 193 -3.30 -5.16 -33.11
N ARG A 194 -1.97 -5.20 -32.92
CA ARG A 194 -1.00 -5.06 -34.03
C ARG A 194 -1.10 -6.23 -35.02
N GLN A 195 -1.23 -7.47 -34.54
CA GLN A 195 -1.42 -8.64 -35.38
C GLN A 195 -2.73 -8.57 -36.18
N GLU A 196 -3.83 -8.15 -35.56
CA GLU A 196 -5.10 -7.93 -36.27
C GLU A 196 -4.98 -6.87 -37.36
N MET A 197 -4.27 -5.77 -37.08
CA MET A 197 -4.04 -4.72 -38.08
C MET A 197 -3.23 -5.24 -39.28
N GLN A 198 -2.16 -6.02 -39.03
CA GLN A 198 -1.38 -6.66 -40.10
C GLN A 198 -2.24 -7.62 -40.92
N ALA A 199 -3.06 -8.46 -40.27
CA ALA A 199 -3.95 -9.38 -40.97
C ALA A 199 -4.97 -8.65 -41.86
N ARG A 200 -5.51 -7.50 -41.40
CA ARG A 200 -6.39 -6.64 -42.21
C ARG A 200 -5.67 -6.07 -43.43
N GLN A 201 -4.44 -5.58 -43.26
CA GLN A 201 -3.63 -5.06 -44.37
C GLN A 201 -3.31 -6.15 -45.40
N GLU A 202 -2.94 -7.35 -44.97
CA GLU A 202 -2.73 -8.49 -45.88
C GLU A 202 -4.00 -8.85 -46.66
N LEU A 203 -5.17 -8.85 -45.99
CA LEU A 203 -6.44 -9.11 -46.64
C LEU A 203 -6.74 -8.07 -47.72
N GLN A 204 -6.50 -6.79 -47.42
CA GLN A 204 -6.70 -5.69 -48.36
C GLN A 204 -5.74 -5.80 -49.56
N ALA A 205 -4.46 -6.09 -49.33
CA ALA A 205 -3.50 -6.33 -50.40
C ALA A 205 -3.90 -7.51 -51.31
N ARG A 206 -4.43 -8.60 -50.73
CA ARG A 206 -4.97 -9.73 -51.51
C ARG A 206 -6.20 -9.35 -52.35
N GLN A 207 -7.06 -8.46 -51.85
CA GLN A 207 -8.20 -7.95 -52.63
C GLN A 207 -7.73 -7.06 -53.79
N GLU A 208 -6.76 -6.17 -53.55
CA GLU A 208 -6.19 -5.33 -54.60
C GLU A 208 -5.51 -6.15 -55.71
N MET A 209 -4.77 -7.21 -55.35
CA MET A 209 -4.18 -8.13 -56.31
C MET A 209 -5.25 -8.81 -57.18
N ARG A 210 -6.34 -9.32 -56.57
CA ARG A 210 -7.46 -9.91 -57.32
C ARG A 210 -8.12 -8.90 -58.25
N ALA A 211 -8.33 -7.67 -57.81
CA ALA A 211 -8.89 -6.62 -58.66
C ALA A 211 -7.98 -6.32 -59.87
N ARG A 212 -6.65 -6.28 -59.66
CA ARG A 212 -5.68 -6.12 -60.76
C ARG A 212 -5.74 -7.28 -61.76
N GLU A 213 -5.81 -8.52 -61.28
CA GLU A 213 -5.96 -9.71 -62.14
C GLU A 213 -7.25 -9.65 -62.96
N GLU A 214 -8.38 -9.26 -62.35
CA GLU A 214 -9.64 -9.07 -63.06
C GLU A 214 -9.54 -7.98 -64.15
N THR A 215 -8.88 -6.86 -63.85
CA THR A 215 -8.67 -5.80 -64.86
C THR A 215 -7.83 -6.28 -66.03
N GLN A 216 -6.72 -6.99 -65.78
CA GLN A 216 -5.90 -7.58 -66.84
C GLN A 216 -6.68 -8.61 -67.67
N ALA A 217 -7.54 -9.42 -67.03
CA ALA A 217 -8.39 -10.37 -67.73
C ALA A 217 -9.39 -9.66 -68.67
N ARG A 218 -10.00 -8.57 -68.21
CA ARG A 218 -10.89 -7.73 -69.03
C ARG A 218 -10.16 -7.10 -70.21
N GLU A 219 -8.96 -6.55 -69.99
CA GLU A 219 -8.13 -5.98 -71.07
C GLU A 219 -7.76 -7.02 -72.12
N LYS A 220 -7.33 -8.22 -71.70
CA LYS A 220 -7.03 -9.34 -72.61
C LYS A 220 -8.26 -9.74 -73.44
N MET A 221 -9.44 -9.79 -72.81
CA MET A 221 -10.68 -10.10 -73.50
C MET A 221 -11.04 -9.01 -74.52
N GLN A 222 -10.91 -7.73 -74.17
CA GLN A 222 -11.11 -6.62 -75.12
C GLN A 222 -10.11 -6.67 -76.28
N ALA A 223 -8.84 -6.94 -76.02
CA ALA A 223 -7.83 -7.09 -77.07
C ALA A 223 -8.16 -8.24 -78.03
N THR A 224 -8.68 -9.36 -77.49
CA THR A 224 -9.11 -10.51 -78.30
C THR A 224 -10.30 -10.15 -79.18
N LEU A 225 -11.30 -9.43 -78.64
CA LEU A 225 -12.46 -8.95 -79.41
C LEU A 225 -12.03 -7.96 -80.50
N ALA A 226 -11.12 -7.03 -80.18
CA ALA A 226 -10.59 -6.08 -81.15
C ALA A 226 -9.82 -6.78 -82.30
N ALA A 227 -9.02 -7.81 -81.98
CA ALA A 227 -8.34 -8.61 -82.98
C ALA A 227 -9.33 -9.35 -83.91
N GLN A 228 -10.38 -9.94 -83.34
CA GLN A 228 -11.45 -10.58 -84.13
C GLN A 228 -12.19 -9.57 -85.02
N ALA A 229 -12.49 -8.37 -84.51
CA ALA A 229 -13.14 -7.32 -85.29
C ALA A 229 -12.24 -6.88 -86.48
N SER A 230 -10.94 -6.69 -86.24
CA SER A 230 -9.98 -6.34 -87.29
C SER A 230 -9.86 -7.45 -88.35
N GLN A 231 -9.87 -8.72 -87.94
CA GLN A 231 -9.88 -9.85 -88.87
C GLN A 231 -11.16 -9.88 -89.72
N ARG A 232 -12.33 -9.66 -89.11
CA ARG A 232 -13.60 -9.55 -89.85
C ARG A 232 -13.57 -8.43 -90.87
N GLU A 233 -13.03 -7.26 -90.51
CA GLU A 233 -12.91 -6.13 -91.43
C GLU A 233 -12.01 -6.46 -92.63
N ARG A 234 -10.89 -7.18 -92.40
CA ARG A 234 -10.02 -7.65 -93.50
C ARG A 234 -10.76 -8.58 -94.45
N LEU A 235 -11.47 -9.58 -93.93
CA LEU A 235 -12.26 -10.50 -94.73
C LEU A 235 -13.34 -9.77 -95.55
N VAL A 236 -14.00 -8.77 -94.99
CA VAL A 236 -14.98 -7.94 -95.73
C VAL A 236 -14.30 -7.16 -96.86
N LYS A 237 -13.11 -6.60 -96.62
CA LYS A 237 -12.35 -5.88 -97.67
C LYS A 237 -11.89 -6.83 -98.79
N GLU A 238 -11.45 -8.03 -98.45
CA GLU A 238 -11.08 -9.06 -99.43
C GLU A 238 -12.29 -9.49 -100.25
N ALA A 239 -13.43 -9.79 -99.62
CA ALA A 239 -14.67 -10.13 -100.30
C ALA A 239 -15.13 -9.02 -101.27
N LYS A 240 -15.02 -7.74 -100.87
CA LYS A 240 -15.31 -6.61 -101.77
C LYS A 240 -14.38 -6.55 -102.98
N LYS A 241 -13.08 -6.78 -102.77
CA LYS A 241 -12.10 -6.83 -103.88
C LYS A 241 -12.39 -8.00 -104.83
N GLU A 242 -12.78 -9.16 -104.30
CA GLU A 242 -13.18 -10.31 -105.11
C GLU A 242 -14.46 -10.02 -105.91
N GLU A 243 -15.45 -9.37 -105.29
CA GLU A 243 -16.67 -8.93 -105.98
C GLU A 243 -16.36 -7.94 -107.11
N GLU A 244 -15.51 -6.93 -106.87
CA GLU A 244 -15.08 -5.99 -107.91
C GLU A 244 -14.28 -6.68 -109.03
N ALA A 245 -13.41 -7.63 -108.68
CA ALA A 245 -12.66 -8.42 -109.65
C ALA A 245 -13.60 -9.30 -110.49
N ALA A 246 -14.62 -9.90 -109.88
CA ALA A 246 -15.65 -10.67 -110.58
C ALA A 246 -16.45 -9.78 -111.54
N LYS A 247 -16.87 -8.58 -111.10
CA LYS A 247 -17.54 -7.58 -111.97
C LYS A 247 -16.66 -7.18 -113.14
N ARG A 248 -15.36 -6.94 -112.93
CA ARG A 248 -14.41 -6.63 -114.01
C ARG A 248 -14.28 -7.78 -115.02
N LYS A 249 -14.22 -9.03 -114.55
CA LYS A 249 -14.20 -10.21 -115.43
C LYS A 249 -15.48 -10.33 -116.24
N GLU A 250 -16.64 -10.11 -115.64
CA GLU A 250 -17.91 -10.13 -116.37
C GLU A 250 -17.99 -9.00 -117.41
N LEU A 251 -17.56 -7.79 -117.05
CA LEU A 251 -17.46 -6.67 -117.99
C LEU A 251 -16.52 -6.99 -119.17
N ALA A 252 -15.37 -7.63 -118.89
CA ALA A 252 -14.45 -8.07 -119.94
C ALA A 252 -15.07 -9.15 -120.84
N ARG A 253 -15.87 -10.07 -120.26
CA ARG A 253 -16.61 -11.09 -121.02
C ARG A 253 -17.67 -10.46 -121.92
N GLN A 254 -18.41 -9.47 -121.41
CA GLN A 254 -19.36 -8.69 -122.19
C GLN A 254 -18.67 -7.94 -123.33
N ALA A 255 -17.55 -7.27 -123.05
CA ALA A 255 -16.76 -6.60 -124.09
C ALA A 255 -16.23 -7.57 -125.16
N GLU A 256 -15.87 -8.81 -124.79
CA GLU A 256 -15.47 -9.84 -125.76
C GLU A 256 -16.64 -10.34 -126.61
N LEU A 257 -17.83 -10.52 -126.01
CA LEU A 257 -19.06 -10.83 -126.73
C LEU A 257 -19.43 -9.73 -127.71
N GLU A 258 -19.43 -8.46 -127.26
CA GLU A 258 -19.62 -7.31 -128.13
C GLU A 258 -18.57 -7.29 -129.25
N ARG A 259 -17.29 -7.55 -128.95
CA ARG A 259 -16.23 -7.60 -129.99
C ARG A 259 -16.47 -8.71 -131.01
N LYS A 260 -17.03 -9.85 -130.60
CA LYS A 260 -17.45 -10.93 -131.51
C LYS A 260 -18.65 -10.52 -132.35
N GLU A 261 -19.67 -9.90 -131.75
CA GLU A 261 -20.83 -9.35 -132.46
C GLU A 261 -20.41 -8.27 -133.47
N TRP A 262 -19.54 -7.34 -133.08
CA TRP A 262 -18.96 -6.33 -133.98
C TRP A 262 -18.09 -6.96 -135.08
N GLY A 263 -17.36 -8.03 -134.77
CA GLY A 263 -16.61 -8.81 -135.76
C GLY A 263 -17.49 -9.55 -136.78
N GLU A 264 -18.65 -10.04 -136.34
CA GLU A 264 -19.69 -10.61 -137.21
C GLU A 264 -20.37 -9.51 -138.05
N TRP A 265 -20.68 -8.35 -137.47
CA TRP A 265 -21.18 -7.17 -138.19
C TRP A 265 -20.24 -6.70 -139.29
N LEU A 266 -18.92 -6.66 -139.02
CA LEU A 266 -17.91 -6.30 -140.03
C LEU A 266 -17.72 -7.39 -141.10
N SER A 267 -18.02 -8.65 -140.80
CA SER A 267 -17.98 -9.76 -141.76
C SER A 267 -19.20 -9.82 -142.69
N LEU A 268 -20.29 -9.11 -142.34
CA LEU A 268 -21.51 -8.99 -143.14
C LEU A 268 -21.49 -7.81 -144.15
N GLY A 269 -20.34 -7.15 -144.33
CA GLY A 269 -20.15 -6.22 -145.45
C GLY A 269 -20.84 -4.86 -145.31
N PHE A 270 -20.88 -4.29 -144.10
CA PHE A 270 -21.26 -2.89 -143.88
C PHE A 270 -20.01 -2.02 -143.64
N ASP A 271 -19.66 -1.23 -144.65
CA ASP A 271 -18.61 -0.21 -144.60
C ASP A 271 -19.18 1.07 -143.97
N ALA A 272 -18.63 1.51 -142.84
CA ALA A 272 -18.94 2.81 -142.25
C ALA A 272 -17.66 3.42 -141.67
N GLY A 273 -17.06 4.32 -142.46
CA GLY A 273 -16.06 5.27 -142.01
C GLY A 273 -16.60 6.23 -140.91
N PRO A 274 -15.70 7.04 -140.33
CA PRO A 274 -15.92 7.69 -139.05
C PRO A 274 -16.86 8.89 -139.18
N SER A 275 -17.85 8.99 -138.28
CA SER A 275 -18.58 10.24 -138.04
C SER A 275 -18.21 10.78 -136.67
N ASN A 276 -17.30 11.76 -136.66
CA ASN A 276 -17.14 12.73 -135.59
C ASN A 276 -18.49 13.44 -135.37
N ALA A 277 -18.96 13.42 -134.13
CA ALA A 277 -19.76 14.47 -133.51
C ALA A 277 -19.47 14.45 -132.00
#